data_AF-A0A8T2GJ21-F1
#
_entry.id   AF-A0A8T2GJ21-F1
#
_cell.length_a   1.000
_cell.length_b   1.000
_cell.length_c   1.000
_cell.angle_alpha   90.00
_cell.angle_beta   90.00
_cell.angle_gamma   90.00
#
_symmetry.space_group_name_H-M   'P 1'
#
loop_
_entity.id
_entity.type
_entity.pdbx_description
1 polymer ?
#
loop_
_entity_poly.entity_id
_entity_poly.type
_entity_poly.pdbx_seq_one_letter_code
_entity_poly.pdbx_strand_id
1 'polypeptide(L)'
;MMDKLFILSLLGLLLVTAYGAAGKMVYTDLDVLDELENFDVLIDDDDDTKLLDWPSFTSRHSGKNLVNVDTFGAAGDGVSDDTQAFVSAWSKACGTSKSVFLVPEGRRYLVNATKFNGPCEQKLIIQIDGTIVAPDEPSNWDSKFQRIWLEFSKLKGVVFQGKGVIDGSGSKWWAASCKKNKSNPCKSAPTALTIESSSGVKVSGLTIQNSQQMNFIIARSDSVRVSKVMVSSPGDSPNTDGIHITGSTNVILQDCKIGTGDDCVSIVNASSNIKMKNIYCGPGHGISIGSLGKDNTTGIVTQVVLDTALLRETTNGLRIKTYQGGSGYVQGIRFTNVEMQDVANPILIDQFYCDSPTTCQNQTSAVKISQIMYRNITGTTKSAKAIKFACSDTVPCSHIVLNNVNLEGNDGQVEAYCNSAEGFGYGVIHPSADCLYSHDDKGLDQTHKSEEAETGHDEL
;
A
#
# COMPACT_ATOMS: atom_id res chain seq x y z
N MET A 1 32.07 6.24 -61.17
CA MET A 1 30.86 5.41 -60.99
C MET A 1 30.96 4.57 -59.70
N MET A 2 31.50 5.13 -58.61
CA MET A 2 31.73 4.40 -57.34
C MET A 2 31.14 5.10 -56.10
N ASP A 3 30.84 6.41 -56.14
CA ASP A 3 30.28 7.11 -54.96
C ASP A 3 28.78 6.89 -54.73
N LYS A 4 28.01 6.50 -55.75
CA LYS A 4 26.55 6.28 -55.59
C LYS A 4 26.20 4.91 -54.98
N LEU A 5 27.08 3.92 -55.05
CA LEU A 5 26.83 2.58 -54.50
C LEU A 5 27.07 2.51 -52.98
N PHE A 6 28.01 3.31 -52.47
CA PHE A 6 28.35 3.33 -51.04
C PHE A 6 27.27 4.02 -50.19
N ILE A 7 26.66 5.09 -50.71
CA ILE A 7 25.59 5.82 -50.01
C ILE A 7 24.30 5.01 -49.91
N LEU A 8 23.94 4.25 -50.96
CA LEU A 8 22.78 3.34 -50.92
C LEU A 8 22.98 2.15 -49.96
N SER A 9 24.22 1.67 -49.81
CA SER A 9 24.56 0.63 -48.83
C SER A 9 24.48 1.14 -47.39
N LEU A 10 24.87 2.39 -47.13
CA LEU A 10 24.80 2.98 -45.79
C LEU A 10 23.36 3.29 -45.37
N LEU A 11 22.54 3.82 -46.28
CA LEU A 11 21.10 4.03 -46.07
C LEU A 11 20.33 2.72 -45.87
N GLY A 12 20.67 1.67 -46.62
CA GLY A 12 20.09 0.34 -46.42
C GLY A 12 20.47 -0.27 -45.06
N LEU A 13 21.71 -0.09 -44.61
CA LEU A 13 22.14 -0.56 -43.29
C LEU A 13 21.46 0.21 -42.15
N LEU A 14 21.35 1.55 -42.27
CA LEU A 14 20.65 2.41 -41.30
C LEU A 14 19.14 2.13 -41.22
N LEU A 15 18.49 1.84 -42.36
CA LEU A 15 17.09 1.44 -42.38
C LEU A 15 16.91 0.05 -41.75
N VAL A 16 17.77 -0.92 -42.05
CA VAL A 16 17.67 -2.27 -41.46
C VAL A 16 17.97 -2.27 -39.96
N THR A 17 18.90 -1.45 -39.47
CA THR A 17 19.14 -1.30 -38.02
C THR A 17 18.01 -0.56 -37.32
N ALA A 18 17.44 0.49 -37.94
CA ALA A 18 16.27 1.19 -37.40
C ALA A 18 15.02 0.30 -37.35
N TYR A 19 14.74 -0.47 -38.40
CA TYR A 19 13.65 -1.45 -38.41
C TYR A 19 13.89 -2.61 -37.43
N GLY A 20 15.14 -3.06 -37.27
CA GLY A 20 15.51 -4.09 -36.30
C GLY A 20 15.38 -3.62 -34.85
N ALA A 21 15.74 -2.36 -34.55
CA ALA A 21 15.59 -1.76 -33.23
C ALA A 21 14.12 -1.47 -32.91
N ALA A 22 13.37 -0.87 -33.84
CA ALA A 22 11.94 -0.62 -33.68
C ALA A 22 11.14 -1.92 -33.53
N GLY A 23 11.45 -2.96 -34.33
CA GLY A 23 10.81 -4.26 -34.20
C GLY A 23 11.11 -4.98 -32.89
N LYS A 24 12.33 -4.80 -32.33
CA LYS A 24 12.72 -5.38 -31.04
C LYS A 24 12.09 -4.63 -29.85
N MET A 25 11.97 -3.31 -29.95
CA MET A 25 11.30 -2.45 -28.96
C MET A 25 9.78 -2.74 -28.88
N VAL A 26 9.12 -2.85 -30.04
CA VAL A 26 7.68 -3.22 -30.11
C VAL A 26 7.42 -4.64 -29.59
N TYR A 27 8.33 -5.59 -29.83
CA TYR A 27 8.22 -6.96 -29.33
C TYR A 27 8.35 -7.01 -27.79
N THR A 28 9.30 -6.26 -27.21
CA THR A 28 9.47 -6.18 -25.74
C THR A 28 8.30 -5.48 -25.04
N ASP A 29 7.69 -4.47 -25.67
CA ASP A 29 6.54 -3.78 -25.10
C ASP A 29 5.29 -4.67 -25.05
N LEU A 30 5.06 -5.48 -26.08
CA LEU A 30 3.93 -6.42 -26.13
C LEU A 30 4.05 -7.55 -25.10
N ASP A 31 5.25 -8.10 -24.90
CA ASP A 31 5.49 -9.15 -23.90
C ASP A 31 5.24 -8.64 -22.47
N VAL A 32 5.64 -7.39 -22.17
CA VAL A 32 5.36 -6.75 -20.88
C VAL A 32 3.87 -6.52 -20.65
N LEU A 33 3.14 -6.13 -21.70
CA LEU A 33 1.68 -5.97 -21.62
C LEU A 33 1.00 -7.30 -21.31
N ASP A 34 1.38 -8.39 -21.98
CA ASP A 34 0.81 -9.73 -21.75
C ASP A 34 1.10 -10.23 -20.32
N GLU A 35 2.33 -10.00 -19.80
CA GLU A 35 2.65 -10.30 -18.40
C GLU A 35 1.76 -9.52 -17.43
N LEU A 36 1.55 -8.22 -17.65
CA LEU A 36 0.77 -7.36 -16.75
C LEU A 36 -0.75 -7.59 -16.84
N GLU A 37 -1.23 -8.04 -17.99
CA GLU A 37 -2.64 -8.39 -18.21
C GLU A 37 -3.00 -9.74 -17.57
N ASN A 38 -2.09 -10.72 -17.57
CA ASN A 38 -2.33 -12.05 -16.98
C ASN A 38 -2.55 -12.06 -15.45
N PHE A 39 -2.37 -10.93 -14.75
CA PHE A 39 -2.61 -10.83 -13.30
C PHE A 39 -4.07 -10.60 -12.89
N ASP A 40 -5.03 -10.95 -13.73
CA ASP A 40 -6.43 -10.60 -13.48
C ASP A 40 -6.97 -11.06 -12.11
N VAL A 41 -7.80 -10.17 -11.59
CA VAL A 41 -8.41 -10.28 -10.26
C VAL A 41 -9.66 -11.15 -10.41
N LEU A 42 -9.45 -12.46 -10.56
CA LEU A 42 -10.51 -13.45 -10.34
C LEU A 42 -10.80 -13.50 -8.84
N ILE A 43 -11.78 -12.71 -8.42
CA ILE A 43 -12.36 -12.77 -7.09
C ILE A 43 -13.59 -13.66 -7.22
N ASP A 44 -13.58 -14.82 -6.55
CA ASP A 44 -14.77 -15.64 -6.40
C ASP A 44 -15.80 -14.86 -5.56
N ASP A 45 -16.83 -14.32 -6.23
CA ASP A 45 -18.02 -13.75 -5.60
C ASP A 45 -18.88 -14.82 -4.88
N ASP A 46 -18.61 -16.11 -5.13
CA ASP A 46 -19.41 -17.24 -4.69
C ASP A 46 -19.27 -17.62 -3.19
N ASP A 47 -18.27 -17.09 -2.47
CA ASP A 47 -18.12 -17.37 -1.02
C ASP A 47 -18.85 -16.36 -0.13
N ASP A 48 -19.11 -15.14 -0.63
CA ASP A 48 -19.83 -14.10 0.12
C ASP A 48 -21.33 -14.40 0.24
N THR A 49 -21.93 -15.11 -0.72
CA THR A 49 -23.35 -15.50 -0.68
C THR A 49 -23.66 -16.52 0.42
N LYS A 50 -22.66 -17.31 0.88
CA LYS A 50 -22.82 -18.22 2.02
C LYS A 50 -22.61 -17.57 3.38
N LEU A 51 -22.05 -16.35 3.42
CA LEU A 51 -21.85 -15.57 4.65
C LEU A 51 -23.01 -14.61 4.96
N LEU A 52 -23.86 -14.31 3.96
CA LEU A 52 -25.00 -13.38 4.10
C LEU A 52 -26.26 -13.99 4.70
N ASP A 53 -26.31 -15.32 4.90
CA ASP A 53 -27.37 -15.94 5.70
C ASP A 53 -27.07 -15.67 7.18
N TRP A 54 -27.57 -14.54 7.69
CA TRP A 54 -27.62 -14.19 9.10
C TRP A 54 -28.68 -15.03 9.81
N PRO A 55 -28.33 -15.99 10.68
CA PRO A 55 -29.27 -16.47 11.67
C PRO A 55 -29.08 -15.60 12.92
N SER A 56 -30.14 -14.93 13.37
CA SER A 56 -30.26 -14.65 14.80
C SER A 56 -29.89 -15.93 15.55
N PHE A 57 -28.81 -15.88 16.33
CA PHE A 57 -28.33 -17.02 17.10
C PHE A 57 -29.30 -17.30 18.27
N THR A 58 -30.51 -17.75 17.96
CA THR A 58 -31.32 -18.51 18.90
C THR A 58 -30.76 -19.92 18.90
N SER A 59 -30.01 -20.22 19.96
CA SER A 59 -29.51 -21.55 20.30
C SER A 59 -30.48 -22.67 19.91
N ARG A 60 -30.07 -23.51 18.94
CA ARG A 60 -30.17 -25.00 18.95
C ARG A 60 -29.81 -25.71 17.64
N HIS A 61 -29.52 -25.04 16.52
CA HIS A 61 -29.43 -25.75 15.22
C HIS A 61 -28.11 -25.63 14.41
N SER A 62 -27.04 -24.99 14.91
CA SER A 62 -25.80 -24.83 14.10
C SER A 62 -24.61 -25.73 14.48
N GLY A 63 -24.67 -26.55 15.54
CA GLY A 63 -23.57 -27.45 15.93
C GLY A 63 -22.23 -26.75 16.22
N LYS A 64 -22.24 -25.44 16.50
CA LYS A 64 -21.08 -24.62 16.85
C LYS A 64 -20.98 -24.43 18.38
N ASN A 65 -19.76 -24.38 18.91
CA ASN A 65 -19.49 -24.16 20.33
C ASN A 65 -19.34 -22.67 20.63
N LEU A 66 -20.37 -22.05 21.19
CA LEU A 66 -20.32 -20.62 21.52
C LEU A 66 -19.49 -20.38 22.78
N VAL A 67 -18.53 -19.46 22.69
CA VAL A 67 -17.65 -19.01 23.77
C VAL A 67 -17.78 -17.49 23.88
N ASN A 68 -18.72 -17.04 24.70
CA ASN A 68 -18.99 -15.62 24.93
C ASN A 68 -18.08 -15.08 26.04
N VAL A 69 -17.36 -13.98 25.78
CA VAL A 69 -16.47 -13.33 26.75
C VAL A 69 -17.14 -13.00 28.10
N ASP A 70 -18.45 -12.72 28.10
CA ASP A 70 -19.22 -12.43 29.31
C ASP A 70 -19.28 -13.63 30.27
N THR A 71 -19.32 -14.85 29.71
CA THR A 71 -19.35 -16.08 30.51
C THR A 71 -18.03 -16.34 31.23
N PHE A 72 -16.97 -15.60 30.87
CA PHE A 72 -15.65 -15.61 31.51
C PHE A 72 -15.44 -14.39 32.42
N GLY A 73 -16.51 -13.65 32.74
CA GLY A 73 -16.49 -12.55 33.70
C GLY A 73 -16.19 -11.17 33.12
N ALA A 74 -16.28 -10.99 31.80
CA ALA A 74 -16.13 -9.68 31.19
C ALA A 74 -17.27 -8.73 31.63
N ALA A 75 -16.90 -7.56 32.15
CA ALA A 75 -17.79 -6.50 32.61
C ALA A 75 -18.39 -5.72 31.43
N GLY A 76 -17.64 -5.50 30.35
CA GLY A 76 -18.18 -4.92 29.13
C GLY A 76 -18.76 -3.50 29.29
N ASP A 77 -18.24 -2.74 30.26
CA ASP A 77 -18.61 -1.36 30.59
C ASP A 77 -17.65 -0.30 29.98
N GLY A 78 -16.57 -0.75 29.36
CA GLY A 78 -15.54 0.07 28.72
C GLY A 78 -14.54 0.71 29.68
N VAL A 79 -14.57 0.31 30.96
CA VAL A 79 -13.76 0.88 32.05
C VAL A 79 -13.05 -0.21 32.85
N SER A 80 -13.74 -1.30 33.17
CA SER A 80 -13.21 -2.45 33.89
C SER A 80 -12.27 -3.24 32.98
N ASP A 81 -11.14 -3.70 33.52
CA ASP A 81 -10.18 -4.51 32.77
C ASP A 81 -10.75 -5.90 32.45
N ASP A 82 -11.11 -6.11 31.19
CA ASP A 82 -11.71 -7.35 30.68
C ASP A 82 -10.67 -8.33 30.11
N THR A 83 -9.38 -8.01 30.21
CA THR A 83 -8.30 -8.75 29.55
C THR A 83 -8.28 -10.23 29.93
N GLN A 84 -8.43 -10.56 31.21
CA GLN A 84 -8.40 -11.97 31.64
C GLN A 84 -9.61 -12.78 31.18
N ALA A 85 -10.77 -12.13 31.07
CA ALA A 85 -11.96 -12.77 30.50
C ALA A 85 -11.74 -13.09 29.02
N PHE A 86 -11.16 -12.16 28.25
CA PHE A 86 -10.80 -12.37 26.85
C PHE A 86 -9.75 -13.47 26.67
N VAL A 87 -8.68 -13.48 27.46
CA VAL A 87 -7.65 -14.53 27.42
C VAL A 87 -8.23 -15.91 27.73
N SER A 88 -9.10 -16.00 28.75
CA SER A 88 -9.73 -17.26 29.15
C SER A 88 -10.72 -17.76 28.10
N ALA A 89 -11.56 -16.87 27.56
CA ALA A 89 -12.46 -17.17 26.47
C ALA A 89 -11.69 -17.59 25.21
N TRP A 90 -10.58 -16.92 24.88
CA TRP A 90 -9.73 -17.28 23.75
C TRP A 90 -9.16 -18.69 23.90
N SER A 91 -8.57 -18.99 25.05
CA SER A 91 -8.04 -20.32 25.36
C SER A 91 -9.08 -21.41 25.14
N LYS A 92 -10.31 -21.19 25.62
CA LYS A 92 -11.42 -22.12 25.42
C LYS A 92 -11.84 -22.24 23.95
N ALA A 93 -12.02 -21.12 23.25
CA ALA A 93 -12.46 -21.11 21.87
C ALA A 93 -11.41 -21.74 20.94
N CYS A 94 -10.15 -21.32 21.07
CA CYS A 94 -9.03 -21.82 20.27
C CYS A 94 -8.80 -23.33 20.48
N GLY A 95 -8.99 -23.85 21.70
CA GLY A 95 -8.90 -25.28 22.00
C GLY A 95 -10.15 -26.11 21.69
N THR A 96 -11.17 -25.54 21.05
CA THR A 96 -12.45 -26.22 20.77
C THR A 96 -12.79 -26.16 19.28
N SER A 97 -13.04 -27.31 18.66
CA SER A 97 -13.44 -27.36 17.24
C SER A 97 -14.82 -26.71 17.00
N LYS A 98 -14.98 -26.05 15.84
CA LYS A 98 -16.21 -25.36 15.43
C LYS A 98 -16.68 -24.34 16.47
N SER A 99 -15.75 -23.65 17.13
CA SER A 99 -16.07 -22.67 18.15
C SER A 99 -16.35 -21.29 17.57
N VAL A 100 -17.11 -20.49 18.33
CA VAL A 100 -17.35 -19.08 18.06
C VAL A 100 -16.88 -18.30 19.29
N PHE A 101 -15.76 -17.58 19.17
CA PHE A 101 -15.35 -16.57 20.15
C PHE A 101 -16.23 -15.34 19.94
N LEU A 102 -17.11 -15.02 20.88
CA LEU A 102 -18.11 -13.96 20.75
C LEU A 102 -17.79 -12.76 21.65
N VAL A 103 -17.64 -11.59 21.02
CA VAL A 103 -17.73 -10.27 21.66
C VAL A 103 -19.10 -9.67 21.32
N PRO A 104 -20.06 -9.67 22.26
CA PRO A 104 -21.47 -9.39 21.96
C PRO A 104 -21.75 -7.91 21.70
N GLU A 105 -22.80 -7.66 20.91
CA GLU A 105 -23.31 -6.34 20.57
C GLU A 105 -23.73 -5.51 21.81
N GLY A 106 -23.62 -4.19 21.71
CA GLY A 106 -24.09 -3.25 22.74
C GLY A 106 -23.20 -3.15 23.97
N ARG A 107 -22.05 -3.83 23.99
CA ARG A 107 -21.08 -3.83 25.10
C ARG A 107 -19.72 -3.30 24.65
N ARG A 108 -18.96 -2.77 25.60
CA ARG A 108 -17.64 -2.16 25.35
C ARG A 108 -16.61 -2.76 26.29
N TYR A 109 -15.53 -3.34 25.79
CA TYR A 109 -14.59 -4.12 26.60
C TYR A 109 -13.21 -3.48 26.63
N LEU A 110 -12.74 -3.05 27.81
CA LEU A 110 -11.39 -2.53 27.95
C LEU A 110 -10.41 -3.69 28.01
N VAL A 111 -9.59 -3.84 26.97
CA VAL A 111 -8.64 -4.95 26.83
C VAL A 111 -7.23 -4.39 26.68
N ASN A 112 -6.33 -4.77 27.59
CA ASN A 112 -4.92 -4.42 27.53
C ASN A 112 -4.21 -5.16 26.38
N ALA A 113 -2.97 -4.74 26.09
CA ALA A 113 -2.12 -5.39 25.08
C ALA A 113 -2.07 -6.91 25.27
N THR A 114 -2.50 -7.67 24.26
CA THR A 114 -2.72 -9.11 24.34
C THR A 114 -2.33 -9.81 23.04
N LYS A 115 -1.64 -10.95 23.18
CA LYS A 115 -1.34 -11.88 22.09
C LYS A 115 -2.24 -13.11 22.19
N PHE A 116 -3.07 -13.32 21.19
CA PHE A 116 -3.94 -14.47 21.01
C PHE A 116 -3.26 -15.46 20.08
N ASN A 117 -2.62 -16.47 20.67
CA ASN A 117 -1.81 -17.43 19.92
C ASN A 117 -2.59 -18.69 19.55
N GLY A 118 -2.39 -19.17 18.33
CA GLY A 118 -2.69 -20.54 17.91
C GLY A 118 -1.53 -21.51 18.13
N PRO A 119 -1.59 -22.73 17.54
CA PRO A 119 -2.62 -23.18 16.62
C PRO A 119 -3.97 -23.40 17.32
N CYS A 120 -5.06 -23.10 16.61
CA CYS A 120 -6.41 -23.37 17.07
C CYS A 120 -7.01 -24.57 16.36
N GLU A 121 -8.02 -25.17 16.99
CA GLU A 121 -8.86 -26.19 16.39
C GLU A 121 -9.61 -25.66 15.16
N GLN A 122 -9.99 -26.59 14.28
CA GLN A 122 -10.56 -26.21 12.98
C GLN A 122 -11.91 -25.48 13.10
N LYS A 123 -12.16 -24.56 12.14
CA LYS A 123 -13.42 -23.81 11.99
C LYS A 123 -13.73 -22.87 13.15
N LEU A 124 -12.70 -22.25 13.75
CA LEU A 124 -12.85 -21.15 14.69
C LEU A 124 -13.39 -19.91 13.96
N ILE A 125 -14.44 -19.33 14.53
CA ILE A 125 -14.99 -18.03 14.14
C ILE A 125 -14.76 -17.05 15.29
N ILE A 126 -14.28 -15.86 14.97
CA ILE A 126 -14.13 -14.74 15.88
C ILE A 126 -15.22 -13.75 15.50
N GLN A 127 -16.31 -13.76 16.26
CA GLN A 127 -17.47 -12.89 16.09
C GLN A 127 -17.29 -11.65 16.97
N ILE A 128 -17.09 -10.49 16.35
CA ILE A 128 -16.98 -9.20 17.05
C ILE A 128 -18.17 -8.34 16.64
N ASP A 129 -19.17 -8.26 17.52
CA ASP A 129 -20.36 -7.42 17.37
C ASP A 129 -20.33 -6.22 18.33
N GLY A 130 -19.63 -6.33 19.45
CA GLY A 130 -19.41 -5.26 20.41
C GLY A 130 -18.23 -4.34 20.06
N THR A 131 -17.84 -3.52 21.03
CA THR A 131 -16.64 -2.67 20.94
C THR A 131 -15.53 -3.22 21.83
N ILE A 132 -14.33 -3.39 21.29
CA ILE A 132 -13.10 -3.62 22.07
C ILE A 132 -12.36 -2.29 22.09
N VAL A 133 -11.98 -1.81 23.28
CA VAL A 133 -11.29 -0.52 23.46
C VAL A 133 -9.93 -0.72 24.14
N ALA A 134 -8.92 0.01 23.68
CA ALA A 134 -7.59 0.02 24.29
C ALA A 134 -7.52 0.96 25.51
N PRO A 135 -6.60 0.69 26.45
CA PRO A 135 -6.14 1.71 27.39
C PRO A 135 -5.59 2.94 26.65
N ASP A 136 -6.00 4.12 27.10
CA ASP A 136 -5.64 5.38 26.42
C ASP A 136 -4.30 5.98 26.86
N GLU A 137 -3.81 5.60 28.05
CA GLU A 137 -2.69 6.26 28.72
C GLU A 137 -1.33 5.67 28.32
N PRO A 138 -0.48 6.41 27.55
CA PRO A 138 0.78 5.88 27.06
C PRO A 138 1.77 5.48 28.16
N SER A 139 1.73 6.15 29.32
CA SER A 139 2.63 5.82 30.44
C SER A 139 2.35 4.47 31.08
N ASN A 140 1.13 3.94 30.91
CA ASN A 140 0.70 2.68 31.52
C ASN A 140 0.83 1.50 30.56
N TRP A 141 1.28 1.73 29.32
CA TRP A 141 1.41 0.69 28.33
C TRP A 141 2.55 -0.27 28.68
N ASP A 142 2.29 -1.58 28.61
CA ASP A 142 3.31 -2.58 28.90
C ASP A 142 4.48 -2.47 27.90
N SER A 143 5.68 -2.26 28.43
CA SER A 143 6.91 -2.11 27.65
C SER A 143 7.31 -3.37 26.89
N LYS A 144 6.73 -4.54 27.21
CA LYS A 144 6.88 -5.77 26.42
C LYS A 144 6.05 -5.75 25.14
N PHE A 145 5.02 -4.91 25.07
CA PHE A 145 4.07 -4.80 23.95
C PHE A 145 4.10 -3.40 23.32
N GLN A 146 5.25 -2.72 23.31
CA GLN A 146 5.40 -1.33 22.83
C GLN A 146 4.76 -1.03 21.46
N ARG A 147 4.67 -2.02 20.56
CA ARG A 147 4.14 -1.88 19.21
C ARG A 147 2.86 -2.70 18.96
N ILE A 148 2.31 -3.33 19.99
CA ILE A 148 1.25 -4.34 19.86
C ILE A 148 0.12 -4.01 20.81
N TRP A 149 -1.11 -3.94 20.29
CA TRP A 149 -2.32 -4.03 21.10
C TRP A 149 -2.98 -5.40 20.99
N LEU A 150 -3.72 -5.69 19.91
CA LEU A 150 -4.34 -7.01 19.70
C LEU A 150 -3.62 -7.75 18.57
N GLU A 151 -2.81 -8.74 18.92
CA GLU A 151 -2.13 -9.60 17.95
C GLU A 151 -2.73 -11.01 17.97
N PHE A 152 -3.15 -11.48 16.80
CA PHE A 152 -3.57 -12.86 16.59
C PHE A 152 -2.51 -13.57 15.76
N SER A 153 -1.92 -14.62 16.31
CA SER A 153 -0.76 -15.27 15.70
C SER A 153 -0.99 -16.76 15.44
N LYS A 154 -0.35 -17.30 14.39
CA LYS A 154 -0.33 -18.74 14.07
C LYS A 154 -1.73 -19.34 13.88
N LEU A 155 -2.63 -18.57 13.27
CA LEU A 155 -3.98 -19.01 12.95
C LEU A 155 -4.01 -19.74 11.61
N LYS A 156 -4.92 -20.72 11.48
CA LYS A 156 -5.15 -21.45 10.22
C LYS A 156 -6.64 -21.57 9.95
N GLY A 157 -7.11 -21.02 8.83
CA GLY A 157 -8.51 -21.18 8.41
C GLY A 157 -9.53 -20.49 9.33
N VAL A 158 -9.18 -19.34 9.91
CA VAL A 158 -10.00 -18.60 10.88
C VAL A 158 -10.78 -17.48 10.19
N VAL A 159 -12.01 -17.25 10.63
CA VAL A 159 -12.87 -16.17 10.15
C VAL A 159 -13.12 -15.15 11.26
N PHE A 160 -12.73 -13.91 11.03
CA PHE A 160 -13.17 -12.74 11.79
C PHE A 160 -14.37 -12.13 11.07
N GLN A 161 -15.46 -11.94 11.81
CA GLN A 161 -16.70 -11.39 11.26
C GLN A 161 -17.48 -10.60 12.32
N GLY A 162 -18.48 -9.87 11.86
CA GLY A 162 -19.36 -9.05 12.69
C GLY A 162 -19.36 -7.60 12.22
N LYS A 163 -20.00 -6.73 12.99
CA LYS A 163 -20.07 -5.28 12.73
C LYS A 163 -19.46 -4.45 13.85
N GLY A 164 -18.73 -5.11 14.75
CA GLY A 164 -18.15 -4.51 15.93
C GLY A 164 -16.96 -3.61 15.62
N VAL A 165 -16.48 -2.96 16.68
CA VAL A 165 -15.48 -1.90 16.62
C VAL A 165 -14.24 -2.29 17.42
N ILE A 166 -13.06 -2.08 16.85
CA ILE A 166 -11.77 -2.11 17.54
C ILE A 166 -11.27 -0.67 17.65
N ASP A 167 -11.33 -0.08 18.84
CA ASP A 167 -11.01 1.32 19.09
C ASP A 167 -9.70 1.48 19.88
N GLY A 168 -8.66 1.99 19.21
CA GLY A 168 -7.33 2.16 19.79
C GLY A 168 -7.18 3.34 20.75
N SER A 169 -8.18 4.22 20.92
CA SER A 169 -8.09 5.36 21.84
C SER A 169 -6.81 6.21 21.69
N GLY A 170 -6.35 6.43 20.45
CA GLY A 170 -5.02 6.96 20.12
C GLY A 170 -4.74 8.43 20.44
N SER A 171 -5.72 9.22 20.87
CA SER A 171 -5.59 10.69 21.01
C SER A 171 -4.38 11.14 21.85
N LYS A 172 -4.16 10.53 23.03
CA LYS A 172 -3.01 10.82 23.90
C LYS A 172 -1.68 10.41 23.28
N TRP A 173 -1.66 9.31 22.53
CA TRP A 173 -0.48 8.85 21.80
C TRP A 173 -0.09 9.83 20.70
N TRP A 174 -1.06 10.35 19.97
CA TRP A 174 -0.81 11.35 18.92
C TRP A 174 -0.30 12.65 19.53
N ALA A 175 -0.88 13.12 20.63
CA ALA A 175 -0.41 14.31 21.34
C ALA A 175 1.04 14.17 21.84
N ALA A 176 1.44 12.96 22.25
CA ALA A 176 2.80 12.64 22.69
C ALA A 176 3.79 12.37 21.53
N SER A 177 3.33 12.35 20.28
CA SER A 177 4.17 12.00 19.13
C SER A 177 5.13 13.13 18.73
N CYS A 178 6.36 12.75 18.37
CA CYS A 178 7.33 13.70 17.80
C CYS A 178 6.95 14.18 16.39
N LYS A 179 6.03 13.49 15.71
CA LYS A 179 5.49 13.91 14.41
C LYS A 179 4.47 15.04 14.56
N LYS A 180 3.81 15.17 15.73
CA LYS A 180 2.96 16.31 16.09
C LYS A 180 3.75 17.47 16.68
N ASN A 181 4.69 17.19 17.59
CA ASN A 181 5.55 18.19 18.20
C ASN A 181 7.00 17.69 18.25
N LYS A 182 7.91 18.34 17.51
CA LYS A 182 9.32 17.92 17.41
C LYS A 182 10.09 17.93 18.73
N SER A 183 9.60 18.63 19.77
CA SER A 183 10.17 18.60 21.11
C SER A 183 9.84 17.32 21.89
N ASN A 184 8.83 16.55 21.46
CA ASN A 184 8.50 15.26 22.06
C ASN A 184 9.53 14.18 21.65
N PRO A 185 9.78 13.18 22.52
CA PRO A 185 10.60 12.03 22.13
C PRO A 185 9.93 11.22 21.01
N CYS A 186 10.70 10.82 20.00
CA CYS A 186 10.21 9.92 18.96
C CYS A 186 10.09 8.49 19.50
N LYS A 187 8.90 8.16 20.03
CA LYS A 187 8.56 6.83 20.52
C LYS A 187 7.62 6.14 19.54
N SER A 188 7.71 4.81 19.47
CA SER A 188 6.72 3.99 18.76
C SER A 188 5.44 3.87 19.59
N ALA A 189 4.34 3.55 18.93
CA ALA A 189 3.06 3.32 19.57
C ALA A 189 2.44 2.00 19.08
N PRO A 190 1.44 1.47 19.80
CA PRO A 190 0.82 0.19 19.47
C PRO A 190 0.09 0.21 18.12
N THR A 191 0.13 -0.92 17.42
CA THR A 191 -0.81 -1.22 16.32
C THR A 191 -2.08 -1.83 16.90
N ALA A 192 -3.24 -1.41 16.41
CA ALA A 192 -4.51 -1.86 16.98
C ALA A 192 -4.80 -3.34 16.74
N LEU A 193 -4.78 -3.79 15.47
CA LEU A 193 -4.99 -5.18 15.09
C LEU A 193 -3.80 -5.70 14.28
N THR A 194 -3.25 -6.85 14.66
CA THR A 194 -2.20 -7.54 13.92
C THR A 194 -2.61 -8.98 13.65
N ILE A 195 -2.60 -9.40 12.38
CA ILE A 195 -2.65 -10.81 11.96
C ILE A 195 -1.22 -11.23 11.62
N GLU A 196 -0.70 -12.17 12.39
CA GLU A 196 0.72 -12.51 12.41
C GLU A 196 0.94 -13.99 12.09
N SER A 197 1.88 -14.30 11.18
CA SER A 197 2.32 -15.67 10.91
C SER A 197 1.16 -16.66 10.70
N SER A 198 0.13 -16.25 9.96
CA SER A 198 -1.14 -16.96 9.85
C SER A 198 -1.48 -17.33 8.40
N SER A 199 -2.36 -18.32 8.19
CA SER A 199 -2.78 -18.74 6.85
C SER A 199 -4.27 -18.99 6.71
N GLY A 200 -4.86 -18.60 5.58
CA GLY A 200 -6.29 -18.82 5.30
C GLY A 200 -7.20 -18.01 6.23
N VAL A 201 -6.81 -16.77 6.53
CA VAL A 201 -7.57 -15.88 7.42
C VAL A 201 -8.55 -15.04 6.60
N LYS A 202 -9.79 -14.96 7.05
CA LYS A 202 -10.80 -14.04 6.48
C LYS A 202 -11.18 -13.01 7.53
N VAL A 203 -11.24 -11.73 7.15
CA VAL A 203 -11.70 -10.63 8.01
C VAL A 203 -12.80 -9.88 7.28
N SER A 204 -13.98 -9.79 7.86
CA SER A 204 -15.11 -9.13 7.22
C SER A 204 -15.93 -8.23 8.14
N GLY A 205 -16.32 -7.06 7.64
CA GLY A 205 -17.34 -6.19 8.24
C GLY A 205 -16.92 -5.36 9.47
N LEU A 206 -15.71 -5.57 9.99
CA LEU A 206 -15.23 -4.88 11.18
C LEU A 206 -14.91 -3.40 10.93
N THR A 207 -15.04 -2.58 11.97
CA THR A 207 -14.51 -1.22 12.02
C THR A 207 -13.28 -1.17 12.92
N ILE A 208 -12.17 -0.63 12.43
CA ILE A 208 -10.94 -0.41 13.19
C ILE A 208 -10.70 1.10 13.22
N GLN A 209 -10.64 1.71 14.40
CA GLN A 209 -10.58 3.15 14.50
C GLN A 209 -9.63 3.66 15.57
N ASN A 210 -9.20 4.90 15.41
CA ASN A 210 -8.42 5.66 16.39
C ASN A 210 -7.20 4.89 16.91
N SER A 211 -6.53 4.12 16.05
CA SER A 211 -5.32 3.41 16.46
C SER A 211 -4.24 4.38 16.97
N GLN A 212 -3.49 3.93 17.97
CA GLN A 212 -2.39 4.68 18.57
C GLN A 212 -1.27 4.94 17.55
N GLN A 213 -1.03 3.98 16.66
CA GLN A 213 -0.20 4.08 15.46
C GLN A 213 -0.95 3.43 14.29
N MET A 214 -0.47 2.32 13.71
CA MET A 214 -1.11 1.65 12.57
C MET A 214 -2.40 0.96 12.98
N ASN A 215 -3.42 0.95 12.11
CA ASN A 215 -4.72 0.34 12.42
C ASN A 215 -4.70 -1.18 12.26
N PHE A 216 -4.29 -1.67 11.10
CA PHE A 216 -4.35 -3.10 10.79
C PHE A 216 -3.09 -3.59 10.09
N ILE A 217 -2.30 -4.44 10.74
CA ILE A 217 -1.15 -5.13 10.14
C ILE A 217 -1.50 -6.56 9.71
N ILE A 218 -1.11 -6.92 8.49
CA ILE A 218 -1.01 -8.30 7.99
C ILE A 218 0.48 -8.61 7.83
N ALA A 219 1.01 -9.45 8.72
CA ALA A 219 2.44 -9.73 8.80
C ALA A 219 2.74 -11.23 8.65
N ARG A 220 3.73 -11.55 7.82
CA ARG A 220 4.26 -12.92 7.64
C ARG A 220 3.20 -13.97 7.36
N SER A 221 2.14 -13.58 6.66
CA SER A 221 0.94 -14.40 6.49
C SER A 221 0.70 -14.78 5.03
N ASP A 222 -0.07 -15.83 4.84
CA ASP A 222 -0.42 -16.35 3.51
C ASP A 222 -1.94 -16.48 3.37
N SER A 223 -2.50 -16.19 2.20
CA SER A 223 -3.93 -16.41 1.92
C SER A 223 -4.83 -15.66 2.91
N VAL A 224 -4.70 -14.33 2.95
CA VAL A 224 -5.50 -13.45 3.83
C VAL A 224 -6.50 -12.66 2.99
N ARG A 225 -7.79 -12.72 3.33
CA ARG A 225 -8.86 -11.97 2.65
C ARG A 225 -9.50 -10.98 3.63
N VAL A 226 -9.52 -9.70 3.26
CA VAL A 226 -10.14 -8.63 4.01
C VAL A 226 -11.25 -8.03 3.15
N SER A 227 -12.50 -8.09 3.62
CA SER A 227 -13.66 -7.56 2.89
C SER A 227 -14.51 -6.64 3.74
N LYS A 228 -15.02 -5.54 3.17
CA LYS A 228 -16.00 -4.67 3.85
C LYS A 228 -15.51 -4.11 5.19
N VAL A 229 -14.19 -3.98 5.35
CA VAL A 229 -13.58 -3.40 6.56
C VAL A 229 -13.54 -1.89 6.44
N MET A 230 -13.90 -1.21 7.52
CA MET A 230 -13.75 0.23 7.67
C MET A 230 -12.56 0.54 8.57
N VAL A 231 -11.71 1.46 8.13
CA VAL A 231 -10.64 2.01 8.95
C VAL A 231 -10.79 3.52 9.06
N SER A 232 -10.79 4.06 10.29
CA SER A 232 -11.01 5.48 10.54
C SER A 232 -10.12 6.06 11.64
N SER A 233 -9.25 6.99 11.27
CA SER A 233 -8.54 7.88 12.19
C SER A 233 -8.57 9.33 11.63
N PRO A 234 -8.38 10.36 12.47
CA PRO A 234 -8.28 11.74 12.00
C PRO A 234 -7.23 11.93 10.91
N GLY A 235 -7.48 12.79 9.92
CA GLY A 235 -6.54 13.03 8.80
C GLY A 235 -5.19 13.62 9.21
N ASP A 236 -5.07 14.08 10.45
CA ASP A 236 -3.87 14.64 11.03
C ASP A 236 -3.22 13.74 12.10
N SER A 237 -3.73 12.52 12.32
CA SER A 237 -3.15 11.56 13.28
C SER A 237 -1.85 10.95 12.74
N PRO A 238 -0.74 11.04 13.48
CA PRO A 238 0.57 10.64 12.98
C PRO A 238 0.71 9.12 12.85
N ASN A 239 1.20 8.65 11.70
CA ASN A 239 1.56 7.25 11.44
C ASN A 239 0.41 6.26 11.66
N THR A 240 -0.81 6.69 11.34
CA THR A 240 -1.99 5.84 11.44
C THR A 240 -2.29 5.13 10.14
N ASP A 241 -1.34 4.36 9.61
CA ASP A 241 -1.55 3.57 8.40
C ASP A 241 -2.84 2.73 8.53
N GLY A 242 -3.58 2.60 7.43
CA GLY A 242 -4.84 1.87 7.39
C GLY A 242 -4.60 0.36 7.46
N ILE A 243 -4.30 -0.23 6.30
CA ILE A 243 -3.93 -1.64 6.18
C ILE A 243 -2.46 -1.74 5.74
N HIS A 244 -1.62 -2.30 6.60
CA HIS A 244 -0.19 -2.46 6.40
C HIS A 244 0.16 -3.92 6.13
N ILE A 245 0.73 -4.21 4.96
CA ILE A 245 1.06 -5.57 4.51
C ILE A 245 2.58 -5.73 4.47
N THR A 246 3.10 -6.69 5.22
CA THR A 246 4.54 -6.99 5.31
C THR A 246 4.82 -8.49 5.31
N GLY A 247 5.83 -8.93 4.56
CA GLY A 247 6.27 -10.32 4.55
C GLY A 247 5.18 -11.32 4.16
N SER A 248 4.13 -10.88 3.45
CA SER A 248 2.90 -11.65 3.28
C SER A 248 2.59 -11.91 1.80
N THR A 249 1.98 -13.06 1.51
CA THR A 249 1.64 -13.46 0.15
C THR A 249 0.17 -13.83 0.02
N ASN A 250 -0.38 -13.75 -1.19
CA ASN A 250 -1.79 -14.08 -1.47
C ASN A 250 -2.77 -13.28 -0.60
N VAL A 251 -2.66 -11.95 -0.60
CA VAL A 251 -3.54 -11.06 0.18
C VAL A 251 -4.57 -10.41 -0.73
N ILE A 252 -5.84 -10.47 -0.35
CA ILE A 252 -6.94 -9.83 -1.07
C ILE A 252 -7.61 -8.79 -0.17
N LEU A 253 -7.68 -7.53 -0.62
CA LEU A 253 -8.47 -6.47 0.00
C LEU A 253 -9.65 -6.12 -0.92
N GLN A 254 -10.86 -6.09 -0.39
CA GLN A 254 -12.06 -5.83 -1.18
C GLN A 254 -13.07 -4.96 -0.44
N ASP A 255 -13.71 -4.02 -1.14
CA ASP A 255 -14.82 -3.20 -0.63
C ASP A 255 -14.46 -2.49 0.69
N CYS A 256 -13.20 -2.04 0.82
CA CYS A 256 -12.71 -1.42 2.05
C CYS A 256 -12.79 0.10 1.98
N LYS A 257 -13.15 0.73 3.12
CA LYS A 257 -13.18 2.19 3.27
C LYS A 257 -12.16 2.63 4.31
N ILE A 258 -11.17 3.41 3.89
CA ILE A 258 -10.01 3.74 4.71
C ILE A 258 -9.82 5.27 4.73
N GLY A 259 -9.84 5.86 5.91
CA GLY A 259 -9.49 7.26 6.12
C GLY A 259 -8.61 7.41 7.35
N THR A 260 -7.43 7.98 7.19
CA THR A 260 -6.41 8.06 8.26
C THR A 260 -5.51 9.29 8.08
N GLY A 261 -4.53 9.48 8.97
CA GLY A 261 -3.47 10.48 8.80
C GLY A 261 -2.16 9.96 8.17
N ASP A 262 -2.14 8.73 7.64
CA ASP A 262 -0.98 8.19 6.92
C ASP A 262 -1.45 7.30 5.74
N ASP A 263 -0.65 6.35 5.26
CA ASP A 263 -1.00 5.49 4.11
C ASP A 263 -2.34 4.76 4.32
N CYS A 264 -3.23 4.77 3.32
CA CYS A 264 -4.46 3.98 3.36
C CYS A 264 -4.11 2.49 3.31
N VAL A 265 -3.31 2.12 2.32
CA VAL A 265 -2.73 0.79 2.19
C VAL A 265 -1.23 0.96 1.96
N SER A 266 -0.43 0.28 2.76
CA SER A 266 1.03 0.27 2.62
C SER A 266 1.51 -1.17 2.41
N ILE A 267 2.24 -1.42 1.32
CA ILE A 267 2.78 -2.74 0.97
C ILE A 267 4.30 -2.67 1.05
N VAL A 268 4.91 -3.41 1.97
CA VAL A 268 6.35 -3.35 2.23
C VAL A 268 7.04 -4.69 1.98
N ASN A 269 8.32 -4.76 2.31
CA ASN A 269 9.24 -5.83 1.95
C ASN A 269 8.69 -7.26 2.12
N ALA A 270 9.14 -8.14 1.23
CA ALA A 270 8.81 -9.55 1.17
C ALA A 270 7.31 -9.83 1.00
N SER A 271 6.61 -8.94 0.29
CA SER A 271 5.18 -9.12 -0.02
C SER A 271 4.94 -9.41 -1.49
N SER A 272 4.05 -10.35 -1.79
CA SER A 272 3.75 -10.72 -3.19
C SER A 272 2.30 -11.17 -3.41
N ASN A 273 1.81 -11.10 -4.65
CA ASN A 273 0.44 -11.48 -5.03
C ASN A 273 -0.61 -10.79 -4.12
N ILE A 274 -0.63 -9.46 -4.21
CA ILE A 274 -1.55 -8.61 -3.45
C ILE A 274 -2.60 -8.08 -4.42
N LYS A 275 -3.88 -8.38 -4.18
CA LYS A 275 -5.00 -7.95 -5.01
C LYS A 275 -5.91 -7.03 -4.22
N MET A 276 -6.27 -5.89 -4.80
CA MET A 276 -7.11 -4.88 -4.19
C MET A 276 -8.24 -4.53 -5.14
N LYS A 277 -9.49 -4.53 -4.67
CA LYS A 277 -10.65 -4.15 -5.47
C LYS A 277 -11.64 -3.29 -4.70
N ASN A 278 -12.21 -2.28 -5.35
CA ASN A 278 -13.20 -1.37 -4.76
C ASN A 278 -12.70 -0.72 -3.45
N ILE A 279 -11.59 0.02 -3.54
CA ILE A 279 -10.99 0.69 -2.38
C ILE A 279 -11.40 2.15 -2.35
N TYR A 280 -12.01 2.60 -1.25
CA TYR A 280 -12.15 4.02 -0.93
C TYR A 280 -11.03 4.44 0.02
N CYS A 281 -10.25 5.45 -0.36
CA CYS A 281 -9.12 5.94 0.40
C CYS A 281 -9.19 7.47 0.53
N GLY A 282 -9.28 7.99 1.75
CA GLY A 282 -9.34 9.43 1.96
C GLY A 282 -10.05 9.87 3.25
N PRO A 283 -9.46 10.80 4.04
CA PRO A 283 -8.12 11.40 3.88
C PRO A 283 -6.98 10.40 4.17
N GLY A 284 -5.73 10.79 3.89
CA GLY A 284 -4.53 9.96 4.16
C GLY A 284 -3.38 10.20 3.18
N HIS A 285 -2.42 9.28 3.11
CA HIS A 285 -1.26 9.35 2.21
C HIS A 285 -1.39 8.53 0.92
N GLY A 286 -2.56 7.92 0.67
CA GLY A 286 -2.81 7.15 -0.54
C GLY A 286 -2.45 5.67 -0.42
N ILE A 287 -2.25 5.02 -1.57
CA ILE A 287 -1.82 3.63 -1.67
C ILE A 287 -0.33 3.63 -1.98
N SER A 288 0.46 3.07 -1.07
CA SER A 288 1.92 3.14 -1.12
C SER A 288 2.57 1.76 -1.17
N ILE A 289 3.53 1.59 -2.07
CA ILE A 289 4.53 0.52 -2.01
C ILE A 289 5.80 1.08 -1.37
N GLY A 290 6.23 0.48 -0.27
CA GLY A 290 7.38 0.89 0.52
C GLY A 290 7.02 1.68 1.79
N SER A 291 7.99 2.30 2.46
CA SER A 291 9.37 2.49 1.99
C SER A 291 10.21 1.22 1.96
N LEU A 292 10.97 1.01 0.89
CA LEU A 292 11.86 -0.14 0.72
C LEU A 292 13.34 0.26 0.73
N GLY A 293 14.22 -0.67 1.10
CA GLY A 293 15.67 -0.48 0.96
C GLY A 293 16.32 0.40 2.03
N LYS A 294 15.59 0.75 3.11
CA LYS A 294 16.15 1.51 4.23
C LYS A 294 17.38 0.80 4.80
N ASP A 295 18.39 1.54 5.23
CA ASP A 295 19.61 1.01 5.85
C ASP A 295 20.32 -0.05 4.98
N ASN A 296 20.33 0.18 3.66
CA ASN A 296 20.95 -0.68 2.64
C ASN A 296 20.37 -2.11 2.61
N THR A 297 19.13 -2.28 3.09
CA THR A 297 18.44 -3.57 3.07
C THR A 297 17.92 -3.93 1.67
N THR A 298 17.59 -5.20 1.50
CA THR A 298 16.91 -5.69 0.29
C THR A 298 15.40 -5.49 0.44
N GLY A 299 14.79 -4.81 -0.53
CA GLY A 299 13.36 -4.62 -0.68
C GLY A 299 12.80 -5.42 -1.87
N ILE A 300 11.84 -6.30 -1.63
CA ILE A 300 11.18 -7.09 -2.66
C ILE A 300 9.67 -6.95 -2.52
N VAL A 301 9.00 -6.48 -3.57
CA VAL A 301 7.53 -6.47 -3.69
C VAL A 301 7.15 -6.87 -5.11
N THR A 302 6.26 -7.84 -5.28
CA THR A 302 5.84 -8.28 -6.63
C THR A 302 4.36 -8.55 -6.78
N GLN A 303 3.85 -8.48 -8.01
CA GLN A 303 2.49 -8.92 -8.35
C GLN A 303 1.44 -8.20 -7.49
N VAL A 304 1.39 -6.88 -7.60
CA VAL A 304 0.39 -6.05 -6.91
C VAL A 304 -0.60 -5.54 -7.94
N VAL A 305 -1.88 -5.84 -7.73
CA VAL A 305 -2.95 -5.37 -8.60
C VAL A 305 -3.97 -4.59 -7.78
N LEU A 306 -4.26 -3.37 -8.22
CA LEU A 306 -5.40 -2.57 -7.81
C LEU A 306 -6.35 -2.43 -8.99
N ASP A 307 -7.60 -2.80 -8.80
CA ASP A 307 -8.68 -2.55 -9.75
C ASP A 307 -9.82 -1.83 -9.05
N THR A 308 -10.19 -0.64 -9.53
CA THR A 308 -11.28 0.17 -8.98
C THR A 308 -10.93 0.76 -7.61
N ALA A 309 -10.58 2.05 -7.60
CA ALA A 309 -10.38 2.81 -6.37
C ALA A 309 -10.81 4.27 -6.53
N LEU A 310 -11.31 4.84 -5.44
CA LEU A 310 -11.52 6.28 -5.29
C LEU A 310 -10.57 6.82 -4.22
N LEU A 311 -9.64 7.68 -4.63
CA LEU A 311 -8.72 8.38 -3.73
C LEU A 311 -9.15 9.83 -3.61
N ARG A 312 -9.53 10.25 -2.41
CA ARG A 312 -10.07 11.58 -2.15
C ARG A 312 -9.29 12.31 -1.07
N GLU A 313 -8.88 13.54 -1.35
CA GLU A 313 -8.24 14.44 -0.39
C GLU A 313 -7.00 13.81 0.29
N THR A 314 -6.28 12.95 -0.42
CA THR A 314 -5.05 12.32 0.05
C THR A 314 -3.81 13.12 -0.36
N THR A 315 -2.71 12.97 0.38
CA THR A 315 -1.43 13.61 0.03
C THR A 315 -0.74 12.96 -1.17
N ASN A 316 -1.01 11.67 -1.42
CA ASN A 316 -0.56 10.97 -2.63
C ASN A 316 -1.69 10.07 -3.15
N GLY A 317 -1.64 9.74 -4.44
CA GLY A 317 -2.51 8.74 -5.03
C GLY A 317 -1.86 7.36 -4.96
N LEU A 318 -1.17 7.00 -6.03
CA LEU A 318 -0.45 5.74 -6.22
C LEU A 318 1.05 6.02 -6.10
N ARG A 319 1.67 5.51 -5.04
CA ARG A 319 3.04 5.85 -4.67
C ARG A 319 3.95 4.63 -4.58
N ILE A 320 5.16 4.72 -5.11
CA ILE A 320 6.26 3.78 -4.86
C ILE A 320 7.42 4.58 -4.26
N LYS A 321 7.87 4.22 -3.06
CA LYS A 321 8.92 4.93 -2.32
C LYS A 321 10.05 3.98 -1.91
N THR A 322 11.30 4.31 -2.27
CA THR A 322 12.48 3.52 -1.91
C THR A 322 13.62 4.43 -1.45
N TYR A 323 14.45 3.94 -0.53
CA TYR A 323 15.66 4.63 -0.09
C TYR A 323 16.81 4.35 -1.07
N GLN A 324 17.66 5.36 -1.27
CA GLN A 324 18.99 5.15 -1.82
C GLN A 324 19.81 4.25 -0.89
N GLY A 325 20.69 3.44 -1.46
CA GLY A 325 21.46 2.43 -0.75
C GLY A 325 20.84 1.02 -0.80
N GLY A 326 19.53 0.95 -1.00
CA GLY A 326 18.78 -0.31 -1.04
C GLY A 326 19.12 -1.22 -2.22
N SER A 327 18.65 -2.47 -2.15
CA SER A 327 18.77 -3.48 -3.20
C SER A 327 17.46 -4.26 -3.38
N GLY A 328 17.37 -5.15 -4.37
CA GLY A 328 16.14 -5.93 -4.65
C GLY A 328 15.31 -5.30 -5.77
N TYR A 329 14.00 -5.55 -5.77
CA TYR A 329 13.12 -5.14 -6.86
C TYR A 329 11.64 -4.94 -6.46
N VAL A 330 11.00 -3.99 -7.13
CA VAL A 330 9.53 -3.85 -7.23
C VAL A 330 9.13 -4.15 -8.67
N GLN A 331 8.32 -5.18 -8.88
CA GLN A 331 8.00 -5.66 -10.23
C GLN A 331 6.59 -6.21 -10.38
N GLY A 332 5.96 -5.99 -11.53
CA GLY A 332 4.65 -6.54 -11.85
C GLY A 332 3.56 -5.84 -11.05
N ILE A 333 3.46 -4.53 -11.21
CA ILE A 333 2.49 -3.69 -10.50
C ILE A 333 1.48 -3.14 -11.50
N ARG A 334 0.20 -3.32 -11.23
CA ARG A 334 -0.88 -2.80 -12.07
C ARG A 334 -1.89 -2.03 -11.23
N PHE A 335 -2.01 -0.75 -11.51
CA PHE A 335 -3.09 0.09 -11.00
C PHE A 335 -4.08 0.35 -12.14
N THR A 336 -5.35 -0.01 -11.96
CA THR A 336 -6.38 0.11 -12.99
C THR A 336 -7.67 0.69 -12.43
N ASN A 337 -8.36 1.52 -13.22
CA ASN A 337 -9.66 2.12 -12.90
C ASN A 337 -9.60 2.94 -11.60
N VAL A 338 -8.76 3.98 -11.57
CA VAL A 338 -8.58 4.81 -10.37
C VAL A 338 -9.14 6.21 -10.61
N GLU A 339 -10.07 6.62 -9.78
CA GLU A 339 -10.57 8.00 -9.71
C GLU A 339 -9.85 8.76 -8.59
N MET A 340 -9.39 9.98 -8.89
CA MET A 340 -8.74 10.86 -7.94
C MET A 340 -9.51 12.16 -7.77
N GLN A 341 -9.75 12.55 -6.53
CA GLN A 341 -10.43 13.80 -6.19
C GLN A 341 -9.55 14.59 -5.24
N ASP A 342 -9.04 15.73 -5.68
CA ASP A 342 -8.30 16.65 -4.82
C ASP A 342 -7.05 16.02 -4.17
N VAL A 343 -6.38 15.14 -4.92
CA VAL A 343 -5.17 14.40 -4.49
C VAL A 343 -3.92 15.24 -4.73
N ALA A 344 -3.07 15.41 -3.72
CA ALA A 344 -1.91 16.30 -3.88
C ALA A 344 -0.86 15.75 -4.86
N ASN A 345 -0.44 14.49 -4.73
CA ASN A 345 0.54 13.85 -5.64
C ASN A 345 -0.05 12.57 -6.26
N PRO A 346 -0.80 12.64 -7.37
CA PRO A 346 -1.56 11.54 -7.97
C PRO A 346 -0.74 10.28 -8.26
N ILE A 347 0.31 10.39 -9.07
CA ILE A 347 1.16 9.25 -9.49
C ILE A 347 2.60 9.58 -9.15
N LEU A 348 3.23 8.78 -8.30
CA LEU A 348 4.55 9.06 -7.75
C LEU A 348 5.44 7.81 -7.66
N ILE A 349 6.63 7.88 -8.26
CA ILE A 349 7.76 7.01 -7.92
C ILE A 349 8.88 7.90 -7.37
N ASP A 350 9.38 7.56 -6.19
CA ASP A 350 10.45 8.29 -5.50
C ASP A 350 11.51 7.30 -4.97
N GLN A 351 12.61 7.16 -5.72
CA GLN A 351 13.78 6.38 -5.27
C GLN A 351 14.76 7.21 -4.40
N PHE A 352 14.42 8.46 -4.10
CA PHE A 352 15.20 9.37 -3.24
C PHE A 352 14.52 9.60 -1.89
N TYR A 353 13.63 8.68 -1.48
CA TYR A 353 12.85 8.81 -0.27
C TYR A 353 13.74 8.92 0.98
N CYS A 354 13.42 9.87 1.86
CA CYS A 354 14.15 10.12 3.09
C CYS A 354 13.22 10.59 4.21
N ASP A 355 12.81 9.69 5.12
CA ASP A 355 12.12 10.07 6.36
C ASP A 355 13.13 10.20 7.52
N SER A 356 13.95 11.24 7.43
CA SER A 356 14.95 11.57 8.45
C SER A 356 14.97 13.09 8.69
N PRO A 357 15.18 13.55 9.94
CA PRO A 357 15.37 14.97 10.22
C PRO A 357 16.65 15.53 9.61
N THR A 358 17.63 14.67 9.33
CA THR A 358 18.86 15.02 8.59
C THR A 358 18.77 14.49 7.17
N THR A 359 19.34 15.24 6.22
CA THR A 359 19.45 14.81 4.82
C THR A 359 20.12 13.45 4.73
N CYS A 360 19.46 12.52 4.04
CA CYS A 360 20.04 11.22 3.72
C CYS A 360 21.24 11.42 2.80
N GLN A 361 22.32 10.67 3.03
CA GLN A 361 23.48 10.74 2.16
C GLN A 361 23.14 10.10 0.80
N ASN A 362 23.63 10.72 -0.27
CA ASN A 362 23.48 10.16 -1.61
C ASN A 362 24.18 8.81 -1.69
N GLN A 363 23.48 7.81 -2.21
CA GLN A 363 24.02 6.48 -2.46
C GLN A 363 23.63 6.04 -3.88
N THR A 364 24.46 5.18 -4.47
CA THR A 364 24.34 4.77 -5.87
C THR A 364 23.58 3.47 -6.08
N SER A 365 23.39 2.64 -5.04
CA SER A 365 22.47 1.50 -5.12
C SER A 365 21.03 1.96 -4.88
N ALA A 366 20.08 1.27 -5.51
CA ALA A 366 18.65 1.45 -5.26
C ALA A 366 17.90 0.14 -5.53
N VAL A 367 16.68 0.05 -5.00
CA VAL A 367 15.76 -1.03 -5.33
C VAL A 367 15.33 -0.87 -6.80
N LYS A 368 15.50 -1.90 -7.64
CA LYS A 368 15.08 -1.83 -9.05
C LYS A 368 13.56 -1.71 -9.16
N ILE A 369 13.04 -0.84 -10.01
CA ILE A 369 11.59 -0.71 -10.23
C ILE A 369 11.32 -0.95 -11.73
N SER A 370 10.48 -1.93 -12.03
CA SER A 370 10.14 -2.22 -13.43
C SER A 370 8.76 -2.84 -13.60
N GLN A 371 8.20 -2.79 -14.81
CA GLN A 371 6.89 -3.37 -15.14
C GLN A 371 5.78 -2.79 -14.25
N ILE A 372 5.56 -1.49 -14.39
CA ILE A 372 4.56 -0.73 -13.63
C ILE A 372 3.54 -0.17 -14.61
N MET A 373 2.29 -0.61 -14.51
CA MET A 373 1.19 -0.12 -15.34
C MET A 373 0.24 0.76 -14.54
N TYR A 374 -0.06 1.92 -15.11
CA TYR A 374 -1.10 2.84 -14.69
C TYR A 374 -2.14 2.90 -15.81
N ARG A 375 -3.34 2.37 -15.57
CA ARG A 375 -4.39 2.22 -16.58
C ARG A 375 -5.72 2.84 -16.14
N ASN A 376 -6.38 3.61 -17.02
CA ASN A 376 -7.68 4.24 -16.75
C ASN A 376 -7.66 5.01 -15.42
N ILE A 377 -6.79 6.02 -15.34
CA ILE A 377 -6.67 6.86 -14.16
C ILE A 377 -7.19 8.25 -14.50
N THR A 378 -8.16 8.75 -13.75
CA THR A 378 -8.77 10.05 -14.02
C THR A 378 -8.92 10.85 -12.74
N GLY A 379 -8.90 12.18 -12.81
CA GLY A 379 -9.19 12.99 -11.63
C GLY A 379 -8.50 14.34 -11.55
N THR A 380 -8.52 14.91 -10.34
CA THR A 380 -7.95 16.24 -10.06
C THR A 380 -6.78 16.19 -9.09
N THR A 381 -5.86 17.14 -9.26
CA THR A 381 -4.70 17.31 -8.39
C THR A 381 -4.56 18.70 -7.78
N LYS A 382 -3.93 18.75 -6.61
CA LYS A 382 -3.55 20.00 -5.91
C LYS A 382 -2.11 20.44 -6.18
N SER A 383 -1.27 19.61 -6.78
CA SER A 383 0.11 19.98 -7.12
C SER A 383 0.27 20.15 -8.63
N ALA A 384 1.27 20.94 -9.03
CA ALA A 384 1.59 21.10 -10.45
C ALA A 384 1.99 19.76 -11.11
N LYS A 385 2.69 18.89 -10.37
CA LYS A 385 3.20 17.62 -10.87
C LYS A 385 2.21 16.49 -10.58
N ALA A 386 1.28 16.24 -11.51
CA ALA A 386 0.36 15.10 -11.38
C ALA A 386 1.09 13.76 -11.51
N ILE A 387 2.09 13.69 -12.38
CA ILE A 387 2.91 12.50 -12.61
C ILE A 387 4.35 12.85 -12.25
N LYS A 388 4.95 12.10 -11.33
CA LYS A 388 6.35 12.30 -10.93
C LYS A 388 7.06 10.96 -10.80
N PHE A 389 8.02 10.72 -11.70
CA PHE A 389 8.93 9.58 -11.65
C PHE A 389 10.34 10.09 -11.36
N ALA A 390 10.77 9.98 -10.12
CA ALA A 390 12.12 10.33 -9.68
C ALA A 390 12.90 9.05 -9.39
N CYS A 391 13.60 8.55 -10.41
CA CYS A 391 14.36 7.31 -10.35
C CYS A 391 15.88 7.58 -10.32
N SER A 392 16.63 6.61 -9.84
CA SER A 392 18.10 6.65 -9.69
C SER A 392 18.78 6.60 -11.05
N ASP A 393 19.78 7.45 -11.27
CA ASP A 393 20.54 7.48 -12.53
C ASP A 393 21.34 6.19 -12.76
N THR A 394 21.72 5.50 -11.69
CA THR A 394 22.46 4.23 -11.72
C THR A 394 21.56 3.00 -11.76
N VAL A 395 20.30 3.13 -11.35
CA VAL A 395 19.30 2.05 -11.31
C VAL A 395 17.96 2.62 -11.81
N PRO A 396 17.88 2.98 -13.10
CA PRO A 396 16.70 3.64 -13.66
C PRO A 396 15.45 2.75 -13.55
N CYS A 397 14.29 3.39 -13.49
CA CYS A 397 13.02 2.69 -13.63
C CYS A 397 12.80 2.34 -15.09
N SER A 398 12.26 1.15 -15.38
CA SER A 398 12.00 0.73 -16.77
C SER A 398 10.66 0.05 -16.96
N HIS A 399 10.16 0.01 -18.19
CA HIS A 399 8.88 -0.62 -18.52
C HIS A 399 7.72 -0.02 -17.68
N ILE A 400 7.68 1.31 -17.58
CA ILE A 400 6.52 2.03 -17.05
C ILE A 400 5.51 2.19 -18.20
N VAL A 401 4.26 1.82 -17.96
CA VAL A 401 3.20 1.92 -18.95
C VAL A 401 2.12 2.87 -18.44
N LEU A 402 1.82 3.90 -19.23
CA LEU A 402 0.68 4.78 -19.01
C LEU A 402 -0.40 4.48 -20.06
N ASN A 403 -1.61 4.15 -19.63
CA ASN A 403 -2.73 3.93 -20.53
C ASN A 403 -3.97 4.66 -20.06
N ASN A 404 -4.51 5.59 -20.85
CA ASN A 404 -5.69 6.37 -20.50
C ASN A 404 -5.57 7.03 -19.11
N VAL A 405 -4.53 7.86 -18.94
CA VAL A 405 -4.29 8.66 -17.73
C VAL A 405 -4.68 10.10 -18.03
N ASN A 406 -5.68 10.63 -17.35
CA ASN A 406 -6.20 11.99 -17.54
C ASN A 406 -6.36 12.70 -16.19
N LEU A 407 -5.36 13.47 -15.80
CA LEU A 407 -5.28 14.17 -14.53
C LEU A 407 -5.20 15.68 -14.79
N GLU A 408 -6.06 16.45 -14.13
CA GLU A 408 -6.13 17.90 -14.29
C GLU A 408 -5.76 18.63 -12.99
N GLY A 409 -5.06 19.76 -13.12
CA GLY A 409 -4.86 20.70 -12.00
C GLY A 409 -6.09 21.57 -11.79
N ASN A 410 -6.29 22.05 -10.55
CA ASN A 410 -7.42 22.94 -10.22
C ASN A 410 -7.41 24.28 -10.99
N ASP A 411 -6.26 24.71 -11.49
CA ASP A 411 -6.06 25.89 -12.35
C ASP A 411 -5.96 25.54 -13.85
N GLY A 412 -6.19 24.28 -14.21
CA GLY A 412 -6.04 23.75 -15.56
C GLY A 412 -4.59 23.54 -16.02
N GLN A 413 -3.60 23.81 -15.16
CA GLN A 413 -2.19 23.56 -15.46
C GLN A 413 -1.69 22.34 -14.68
N VAL A 414 -1.01 21.44 -15.40
CA VAL A 414 -0.50 20.20 -14.83
C VAL A 414 0.63 19.67 -15.69
N GLU A 415 1.65 19.10 -15.07
CA GLU A 415 2.85 18.61 -15.72
C GLU A 415 3.23 17.19 -15.26
N ALA A 416 3.97 16.50 -16.13
CA ALA A 416 4.66 15.27 -15.80
C ALA A 416 6.17 15.55 -15.60
N TYR A 417 6.79 14.83 -14.66
CA TYR A 417 8.23 14.86 -14.41
C TYR A 417 8.80 13.45 -14.48
N CYS A 418 9.89 13.27 -15.23
CA CYS A 418 10.65 12.04 -15.28
C CYS A 418 12.15 12.32 -15.04
N ASN A 419 12.77 11.53 -14.16
CA ASN A 419 14.22 11.40 -14.06
C ASN A 419 14.57 9.92 -14.11
N SER A 420 15.42 9.54 -15.06
CA SER A 420 15.95 8.17 -15.20
C SER A 420 14.84 7.10 -15.17
N ALA A 421 13.76 7.38 -15.91
CA ALA A 421 12.58 6.55 -15.99
C ALA A 421 12.21 6.33 -17.46
N GLU A 422 12.07 5.08 -17.84
CA GLU A 422 11.79 4.64 -19.22
C GLU A 422 10.44 3.94 -19.29
N GLY A 423 9.69 4.23 -20.35
CA GLY A 423 8.38 3.66 -20.58
C GLY A 423 7.68 4.22 -21.81
N PHE A 424 6.40 3.91 -21.93
CA PHE A 424 5.56 4.46 -22.99
C PHE A 424 4.13 4.73 -22.52
N GLY A 425 3.50 5.69 -23.17
CA GLY A 425 2.09 6.00 -23.06
C GLY A 425 1.29 5.59 -24.29
N TYR A 426 0.03 5.19 -24.14
CA TYR A 426 -0.91 5.05 -25.25
C TYR A 426 -2.35 5.33 -24.83
N GLY A 427 -3.17 5.82 -25.75
CA GLY A 427 -4.48 6.38 -25.45
C GLY A 427 -4.37 7.83 -24.97
N VAL A 428 -5.30 8.28 -24.12
CA VAL A 428 -5.25 9.65 -23.57
C VAL A 428 -4.19 9.72 -22.47
N ILE A 429 -3.22 10.62 -22.61
CA ILE A 429 -2.19 10.88 -21.60
C ILE A 429 -2.15 12.39 -21.33
N HIS A 430 -2.73 12.80 -20.21
CA HIS A 430 -2.76 14.18 -19.73
C HIS A 430 -2.43 14.20 -18.23
N PRO A 431 -1.42 14.98 -17.77
CA PRO A 431 -0.46 15.72 -18.58
C PRO A 431 0.34 14.83 -19.55
N SER A 432 0.88 15.43 -20.62
CA SER A 432 1.79 14.69 -21.51
C SER A 432 3.01 14.21 -20.71
N ALA A 433 3.40 12.95 -20.91
CA ALA A 433 4.52 12.30 -20.25
C ALA A 433 5.63 11.93 -21.25
N ASP A 434 5.89 12.82 -22.22
CA ASP A 434 6.90 12.61 -23.28
C ASP A 434 8.31 12.31 -22.73
N CYS A 435 8.57 12.70 -21.48
CA CYS A 435 9.82 12.41 -20.76
C CYS A 435 10.08 10.92 -20.48
N LEU A 436 9.11 10.02 -20.70
CA LEU A 436 9.29 8.57 -20.59
C LEU A 436 9.97 7.94 -21.82
N TYR A 437 9.92 8.60 -22.98
CA TYR A 437 10.41 8.05 -24.25
C TYR A 437 11.90 8.32 -24.51
N SER A 438 12.56 9.16 -23.72
CA SER A 438 13.92 9.62 -24.01
C SER A 438 14.98 8.76 -23.32
N HIS A 439 15.61 7.87 -24.06
CA HIS A 439 16.96 7.39 -23.73
C HIS A 439 18.07 8.25 -24.38
N ASP A 440 17.71 9.10 -25.36
CA ASP A 440 18.66 9.89 -26.17
C ASP A 440 18.23 11.36 -26.23
N ASP A 441 18.88 12.22 -25.43
CA ASP A 441 19.27 13.61 -25.80
C ASP A 441 19.84 14.47 -24.65
N LYS A 442 20.24 13.88 -23.52
CA LYS A 442 21.01 14.65 -22.50
C LYS A 442 22.51 14.80 -22.83
N GLY A 443 22.94 14.49 -24.05
CA GLY A 443 24.35 14.46 -24.46
C GLY A 443 24.78 15.39 -25.58
N LEU A 444 23.87 16.10 -26.28
CA LEU A 444 24.23 16.78 -27.54
C LEU A 444 23.76 18.23 -27.71
N ASP A 445 23.26 18.91 -26.67
CA ASP A 445 22.86 20.33 -26.80
C ASP A 445 23.62 21.30 -25.86
N GLN A 446 24.90 21.01 -25.58
CA GLN A 446 25.81 21.95 -24.89
C GLN A 446 27.10 22.28 -25.65
N THR A 447 27.24 21.90 -26.93
CA THR A 447 28.46 22.19 -27.71
C THR A 447 28.28 23.08 -28.94
N HIS A 448 27.09 23.67 -29.17
CA HIS A 448 26.88 24.62 -30.27
C HIS A 448 26.37 26.01 -29.84
N LYS A 449 26.89 26.55 -28.73
CA LYS A 449 26.66 27.95 -28.34
C LYS A 449 27.90 28.68 -27.78
N SER A 450 29.09 28.33 -28.24
CA SER A 450 30.32 29.02 -27.82
C SER A 450 31.41 29.15 -28.90
N GLU A 451 31.02 29.37 -30.16
CA GLU A 451 31.96 29.80 -31.21
C GLU A 451 31.31 30.83 -32.16
N GLU A 452 30.72 31.89 -31.59
CA GLU A 452 30.50 33.16 -32.30
C GLU A 452 30.72 34.32 -31.32
N ALA A 453 31.96 34.46 -30.84
CA ALA A 453 32.47 35.70 -30.28
C ALA A 453 34.00 35.67 -30.39
N GLU A 454 34.59 36.79 -30.82
CA GLU A 454 36.02 37.03 -31.05
C GLU A 454 36.54 36.45 -32.38
N THR A 455 36.64 37.23 -33.46
CA THR A 455 37.71 38.23 -33.58
C THR A 455 37.38 39.20 -34.74
N GLY A 456 37.19 40.47 -34.40
CA GLY A 456 37.23 41.58 -35.35
C GLY A 456 38.04 42.71 -34.70
N HIS A 457 38.94 43.31 -35.50
CA HIS A 457 40.01 44.28 -35.16
C HIS A 457 41.33 43.57 -34.81
N ASP A 458 42.45 43.78 -35.52
CA ASP A 458 43.05 45.08 -35.85
C ASP A 458 43.65 45.19 -37.27
N GLU A 459 43.63 46.43 -37.78
CA GLU A 459 44.41 46.95 -38.89
C GLU A 459 45.88 47.15 -38.48
N LEU A 460 46.83 46.70 -39.31
CA LEU A 460 48.01 47.45 -39.81
C LEU A 460 48.83 46.61 -40.80
#